data_AF-A0A9P1J3F7-F1
#
_entry.id   AF-A0A9P1J3F7-F1
#
_cell.length_a   1.000
_cell.length_b   1.000
_cell.length_c   1.000
_cell.angle_alpha   90.00
_cell.angle_beta   90.00
_cell.angle_gamma   90.00
#
_symmetry.space_group_name_H-M   'P 1'
#
loop_
_entity.id
_entity.type
_entity.pdbx_description
1 polymer ?
#
loop_
_entity_poly.entity_id
_entity_poly.type
_entity_poly.pdbx_seq_one_letter_code
_entity_poly.pdbx_strand_id
1 'polypeptide(L)'
;MFDTSSWKSSEASSSLGDERERAKILQKIIEVKDKLKVMNDEREAEVVKFLQITKTSEKNKGITENPQLIRIRNNFERRNKKHTNETEHLQRKLAEYEERLKLIDNGQYEVNVSKSAVITNGIKKASANVKGMTESVITAPLELAQLH
;
A
#
# COMPACT_ATOMS: atom_id res chain seq x y z
N MET A 1 -32.12 48.59 -25.99
CA MET A 1 -31.92 47.13 -26.17
C MET A 1 -30.97 46.69 -25.08
N PHE A 2 -31.47 45.99 -24.06
CA PHE A 2 -30.63 45.43 -23.00
C PHE A 2 -30.48 43.94 -23.27
N ASP A 3 -29.25 43.49 -23.54
CA ASP A 3 -28.92 42.08 -23.61
C ASP A 3 -28.15 41.73 -22.34
N THR A 4 -28.88 41.28 -21.32
CA THR A 4 -28.31 40.87 -20.02
C THR A 4 -28.64 39.41 -19.77
N SER A 5 -28.10 38.50 -20.60
CA SER A 5 -28.29 37.05 -20.40
C SER A 5 -27.13 36.22 -20.94
N SER A 6 -25.91 36.37 -20.42
CA SER A 6 -24.79 35.50 -20.85
C SER A 6 -23.79 35.15 -19.75
N TRP A 7 -24.24 34.92 -18.51
CA TRP A 7 -23.35 34.62 -17.38
C TRP A 7 -23.93 33.55 -16.42
N LYS A 8 -24.54 32.48 -16.93
CA LYS A 8 -25.14 31.44 -16.06
C LYS A 8 -24.83 29.99 -16.40
N SER A 9 -24.01 29.70 -17.42
CA SER A 9 -23.75 28.31 -17.84
C SER A 9 -22.41 27.73 -17.38
N SER A 10 -21.50 28.52 -16.82
CA SER A 10 -20.17 28.01 -16.46
C SER A 10 -20.09 27.42 -15.04
N GLU A 11 -20.93 27.85 -14.09
CA GLU A 11 -20.95 27.30 -12.72
C GLU A 11 -21.66 25.95 -12.61
N ALA A 12 -22.63 25.68 -13.50
CA ALA A 12 -23.38 24.43 -13.47
C ALA A 12 -22.53 23.22 -13.86
N SER A 13 -21.57 23.40 -14.78
CA SER A 13 -20.70 22.31 -15.24
C SER A 13 -19.59 21.97 -14.23
N SER A 14 -19.05 22.96 -13.52
CA SER A 14 -18.11 22.74 -12.42
C SER A 14 -18.81 22.08 -11.23
N SER A 15 -19.99 22.58 -10.83
CA SER A 15 -20.76 22.03 -9.72
C SER A 15 -21.13 20.55 -9.89
N LEU A 16 -21.56 20.13 -11.10
CA LEU A 16 -21.83 18.73 -11.41
C LEU A 16 -20.55 17.86 -11.42
N GLY A 17 -19.43 18.42 -11.86
CA GLY A 17 -18.12 17.76 -11.83
C GLY A 17 -17.62 17.54 -10.41
N ASP A 18 -17.77 18.56 -9.56
CA ASP A 18 -17.39 18.56 -8.15
C ASP A 18 -18.24 17.58 -7.35
N GLU A 19 -19.57 17.52 -7.57
CA GLU A 19 -20.43 16.54 -6.89
C GLU A 19 -20.06 15.09 -7.27
N ARG A 20 -19.73 14.84 -8.53
CA ARG A 20 -19.27 13.52 -8.96
C ARG A 20 -17.95 13.14 -8.29
N GLU A 21 -17.03 14.08 -8.15
CA GLU A 21 -15.75 13.82 -7.50
C GLU A 21 -15.90 13.66 -5.98
N ARG A 22 -16.77 14.46 -5.37
CA ARG A 22 -17.18 14.36 -3.97
C ARG A 22 -17.69 12.96 -3.64
N ALA A 23 -18.62 12.44 -4.44
CA ALA A 23 -19.15 11.08 -4.27
C ALA A 23 -18.05 10.01 -4.33
N LYS A 24 -17.09 10.13 -5.25
CA LYS A 24 -15.96 9.18 -5.33
C LYS A 24 -15.04 9.26 -4.12
N ILE A 25 -14.75 10.46 -3.61
CA ILE A 25 -13.88 10.62 -2.44
C ILE A 25 -14.56 10.08 -1.19
N LEU A 26 -15.85 10.35 -1.02
CA LEU A 26 -16.65 9.78 0.07
C LEU A 26 -16.62 8.25 0.03
N GLN A 27 -16.79 7.64 -1.15
CA GLN A 27 -16.70 6.20 -1.32
C GLN A 27 -15.31 5.67 -0.91
N LYS A 28 -14.23 6.34 -1.32
CA LYS A 28 -12.86 5.98 -0.91
C LYS A 28 -12.63 6.13 0.59
N ILE A 29 -13.20 7.14 1.23
CA ILE A 29 -13.14 7.33 2.69
C ILE A 29 -13.79 6.16 3.40
N ILE A 30 -14.98 5.74 2.95
CA ILE A 30 -15.70 4.59 3.49
C ILE A 30 -14.84 3.32 3.36
N GLU A 31 -14.32 3.04 2.16
CA GLU A 31 -13.46 1.87 1.92
C GLU A 31 -12.21 1.85 2.82
N VAL A 32 -11.56 2.99 3.01
CA VAL A 32 -10.39 3.10 3.90
C VAL A 32 -10.78 2.87 5.36
N LYS A 33 -11.91 3.42 5.81
CA LYS A 33 -12.42 3.22 7.18
C LYS A 33 -12.81 1.77 7.44
N ASP A 34 -13.48 1.12 6.49
CA ASP A 34 -13.83 -0.30 6.57
C ASP A 34 -12.57 -1.16 6.63
N LYS A 35 -11.58 -0.88 5.79
CA LYS A 35 -10.30 -1.59 5.82
C LYS A 35 -9.57 -1.42 7.15
N LEU A 36 -9.54 -0.21 7.70
CA LEU A 36 -8.95 0.07 9.02
C LEU A 36 -9.67 -0.72 10.13
N LYS A 37 -10.99 -0.82 10.07
CA LYS A 37 -11.79 -1.60 11.03
C LYS A 37 -11.42 -3.08 10.97
N VAL A 38 -11.46 -3.68 9.78
CA VAL A 38 -11.10 -5.10 9.58
C VAL A 38 -9.69 -5.38 10.08
N MET A 39 -8.73 -4.52 9.76
CA MET A 39 -7.36 -4.67 10.23
C MET A 39 -7.23 -4.56 11.76
N ASN A 40 -8.01 -3.68 12.39
CA ASN A 40 -8.00 -3.57 13.85
C ASN A 40 -8.55 -4.85 14.50
N ASP A 41 -9.65 -5.37 13.97
CA ASP A 41 -10.26 -6.62 14.46
C ASP A 41 -9.29 -7.81 14.30
N GLU A 42 -8.58 -7.89 13.17
CA GLU A 42 -7.54 -8.90 12.93
C GLU A 42 -6.38 -8.77 13.91
N ARG A 43 -5.89 -7.54 14.15
CA ARG A 43 -4.82 -7.27 15.11
C ARG A 43 -5.23 -7.66 16.53
N GLU A 44 -6.45 -7.35 16.94
CA GLU A 44 -6.99 -7.75 18.24
C GLU A 44 -7.07 -9.27 18.38
N ALA A 45 -7.55 -9.98 17.36
CA ALA A 45 -7.58 -11.44 17.34
C ALA A 45 -6.17 -12.06 17.46
N GLU A 46 -5.18 -11.46 16.79
CA GLU A 46 -3.78 -11.89 16.90
C GLU A 46 -3.21 -11.69 18.31
N VAL A 47 -3.49 -10.55 18.95
CA VAL A 47 -3.10 -10.26 20.33
C VAL A 47 -3.71 -11.28 21.28
N VAL A 48 -5.01 -11.54 21.15
CA VAL A 48 -5.72 -12.54 21.97
C VAL A 48 -5.09 -13.92 21.81
N LYS A 49 -4.81 -14.35 20.56
CA LYS A 49 -4.16 -15.62 20.28
C LYS A 49 -2.75 -15.71 20.88
N PHE A 50 -1.97 -14.64 20.76
CA PHE A 50 -0.62 -14.58 21.34
C PHE A 50 -0.67 -14.73 22.86
N LEU A 51 -1.53 -13.96 23.54
CA LEU A 51 -1.70 -14.02 24.99
C LEU A 51 -2.19 -15.39 25.48
N GLN A 52 -3.07 -16.05 24.73
CA GLN A 52 -3.54 -17.39 25.07
C GLN A 52 -2.40 -18.42 25.01
N ILE A 53 -1.57 -18.35 23.98
CA ILE A 53 -0.43 -19.27 23.79
C ILE A 53 0.62 -19.03 24.87
N THR A 54 1.00 -17.78 25.13
CA THR A 54 2.00 -17.46 26.16
C THR A 54 1.53 -17.85 27.56
N LYS A 55 0.26 -17.56 27.92
CA LYS A 55 -0.34 -17.96 29.20
C LYS A 55 -0.38 -19.48 29.39
N THR A 56 -0.62 -20.24 28.33
CA THR A 56 -0.62 -21.71 28.39
C THR A 56 0.79 -22.24 28.61
N SER A 57 1.79 -21.65 27.95
CA SER A 57 3.19 -22.06 28.13
C SER A 57 3.77 -21.66 29.49
N GLU A 58 3.37 -20.52 30.07
CA GLU A 58 3.79 -20.10 31.41
C GLU A 58 3.22 -20.97 32.53
N LYS A 59 2.07 -21.63 32.31
CA LYS A 59 1.52 -22.59 33.28
C LYS A 59 2.35 -23.89 33.36
N ASN A 60 3.13 -24.19 32.33
CA ASN A 60 3.98 -25.39 32.25
C ASN A 60 5.41 -25.13 32.78
N LYS A 61 5.56 -24.25 33.77
CA LYS A 61 6.84 -23.77 34.36
C LYS A 61 7.85 -24.90 34.56
N GLY A 62 9.00 -24.77 33.90
CA GLY A 62 10.16 -25.62 34.20
C GLY A 62 11.37 -25.47 33.28
N ILE A 63 11.25 -24.92 32.07
CA ILE A 63 12.36 -24.93 31.11
C ILE A 63 12.56 -23.55 30.52
N THR A 64 13.67 -22.95 30.93
CA THR A 64 14.58 -22.07 30.18
C THR A 64 14.21 -21.92 28.70
N GLU A 65 13.98 -20.67 28.26
CA GLU A 65 13.81 -20.27 26.86
C GLU A 65 13.22 -21.32 25.91
N ASN A 66 11.90 -21.56 25.99
CA ASN A 66 11.22 -22.41 25.02
C ASN A 66 11.40 -21.82 23.59
N PRO A 67 12.12 -22.50 22.68
CA PRO A 67 12.37 -21.97 21.33
C PRO A 67 11.09 -21.74 20.54
N GLN A 68 10.01 -22.46 20.85
CA GLN A 68 8.70 -22.23 20.26
C GLN A 68 8.12 -20.88 20.68
N LEU A 69 8.24 -20.50 21.95
CA LEU A 69 7.79 -19.20 22.44
C LEU A 69 8.56 -18.04 21.78
N ILE A 70 9.87 -18.19 21.59
CA ILE A 70 10.69 -17.21 20.88
C ILE A 70 10.21 -17.06 19.43
N ARG A 71 9.95 -18.19 18.73
CA ARG A 71 9.41 -18.16 17.36
C ARG A 71 8.04 -17.48 17.30
N ILE A 72 7.17 -17.78 18.25
CA ILE A 72 5.83 -17.18 18.35
C ILE A 72 5.93 -15.67 18.58
N ARG A 73 6.79 -15.23 19.52
CA ARG A 73 7.05 -13.81 19.78
C ARG A 73 7.58 -13.09 18.54
N ASN A 74 8.61 -13.62 17.89
CA ASN A 74 9.20 -13.01 16.70
C ASN A 74 8.20 -12.95 15.52
N ASN A 75 7.29 -13.93 15.40
CA ASN A 75 6.23 -13.87 14.39
C ASN A 75 5.20 -12.79 14.73
N PHE A 76 4.77 -12.71 15.98
CA PHE A 76 3.85 -11.69 16.47
C PHE A 76 4.42 -10.28 16.27
N GLU A 77 5.65 -10.02 16.69
CA GLU A 77 6.31 -8.72 16.53
C GLU A 77 6.41 -8.30 15.06
N ARG A 78 6.76 -9.24 14.18
CA ARG A 78 6.84 -8.99 12.72
C ARG A 78 5.47 -8.64 12.14
N ARG A 79 4.41 -9.36 12.51
CA ARG A 79 3.04 -9.07 12.07
C ARG A 79 2.57 -7.74 12.64
N ASN A 80 2.80 -7.49 13.91
CA ASN A 80 2.45 -6.24 14.58
C ASN A 80 3.11 -5.03 13.91
N LYS A 81 4.41 -5.13 13.57
CA LYS A 81 5.11 -4.08 12.83
C LYS A 81 4.49 -3.83 11.44
N LYS A 82 4.11 -4.89 10.72
CA LYS A 82 3.41 -4.76 9.44
C LYS A 82 2.07 -4.05 9.62
N HIS A 83 1.30 -4.44 10.63
CA HIS A 83 0.01 -3.83 10.96
C HIS A 83 0.15 -2.35 11.30
N THR A 84 1.15 -1.97 12.10
CA THR A 84 1.46 -0.55 12.40
C THR A 84 1.73 0.23 11.12
N ASN A 85 2.64 -0.24 10.27
CA ASN A 85 2.99 0.46 9.03
C ASN A 85 1.79 0.62 8.08
N GLU A 86 0.97 -0.42 7.95
CA GLU A 86 -0.20 -0.39 7.07
C GLU A 86 -1.33 0.47 7.65
N THR A 87 -1.51 0.46 8.98
CA THR A 87 -2.43 1.37 9.68
C THR A 87 -2.03 2.82 9.47
N GLU A 88 -0.76 3.16 9.67
CA GLU A 88 -0.26 4.51 9.44
C GLU A 88 -0.43 4.95 7.97
N HIS A 89 -0.17 4.05 7.02
CA HIS A 89 -0.37 4.34 5.61
C HIS A 89 -1.84 4.63 5.29
N LEU A 90 -2.77 3.82 5.81
CA LEU A 90 -4.21 4.03 5.63
C LEU A 90 -4.71 5.30 6.31
N GLN A 91 -4.19 5.62 7.50
CA GLN A 91 -4.51 6.87 8.20
C GLN A 91 -4.04 8.10 7.41
N ARG A 92 -2.82 8.07 6.85
CA ARG A 92 -2.34 9.14 5.96
C ARG A 92 -3.24 9.29 4.73
N LYS A 93 -3.58 8.17 4.08
CA LYS A 93 -4.48 8.15 2.91
C LYS A 93 -5.89 8.66 3.23
N LEU A 94 -6.40 8.34 4.43
CA LEU A 94 -7.68 8.86 4.91
C LEU A 94 -7.63 10.38 5.07
N ALA A 95 -6.58 10.90 5.72
CA ALA A 95 -6.38 12.34 5.88
C ALA A 95 -6.26 13.06 4.53
N GLU A 96 -5.55 12.49 3.56
CA GLU A 96 -5.46 13.03 2.19
C GLU A 96 -6.84 13.10 1.50
N TYR A 97 -7.69 12.08 1.67
CA TYR A 97 -9.05 12.10 1.12
C TYR A 97 -9.95 13.09 1.84
N GLU A 98 -9.87 13.19 3.16
CA GLU A 98 -10.62 14.17 3.94
C GLU A 98 -10.20 15.61 3.63
N GLU A 99 -8.91 15.86 3.40
CA GLU A 99 -8.40 17.15 2.93
C GLU A 99 -8.93 17.47 1.53
N ARG A 100 -8.85 16.50 0.60
CA ARG A 100 -9.37 16.69 -0.76
C ARG A 100 -10.88 16.93 -0.77
N LEU A 101 -11.64 16.28 0.11
CA LEU A 101 -13.07 16.52 0.28
C LEU A 101 -13.34 17.97 0.72
N LYS A 102 -12.58 18.49 1.69
CA LYS A 102 -12.69 19.90 2.12
C LYS A 102 -12.41 20.88 0.98
N LEU A 103 -11.43 20.59 0.13
CA LEU A 103 -11.14 21.42 -1.04
C LEU A 103 -12.31 21.45 -2.03
N ILE A 104 -12.99 20.31 -2.23
CA ILE A 104 -14.20 20.24 -3.07
C ILE A 104 -15.34 21.03 -2.43
N ASP A 105 -15.60 20.83 -1.13
CA ASP A 105 -16.68 21.52 -0.42
C ASP A 105 -16.45 23.06 -0.40
N ASN A 106 -15.20 23.51 -0.47
CA ASN A 106 -14.83 24.93 -0.57
C ASN A 106 -14.81 25.47 -2.02
N GLY A 107 -15.04 24.63 -3.03
CA GLY A 107 -14.93 25.01 -4.45
C GLY A 107 -13.49 25.34 -4.89
N GLN A 108 -12.49 24.91 -4.12
CA GLN A 108 -11.05 25.13 -4.37
C GLN A 108 -10.36 23.90 -4.96
N TYR A 109 -11.16 22.93 -5.42
CA TYR A 109 -10.63 21.68 -5.89
C TYR A 109 -10.11 21.79 -7.33
N GLU A 110 -8.78 21.83 -7.46
CA GLU A 110 -8.14 21.62 -8.75
C GLU A 110 -7.83 20.14 -8.97
N VAL A 111 -8.25 19.61 -10.11
CA VAL A 111 -7.91 18.25 -10.55
C VAL A 111 -6.39 18.20 -10.78
N ASN A 112 -5.65 17.82 -9.74
CA ASN A 112 -4.23 17.54 -9.84
C ASN A 112 -4.03 16.28 -10.70
N VAL A 113 -3.84 16.47 -12.01
CA VAL A 113 -3.54 15.39 -12.98
C VAL A 113 -2.12 14.84 -12.80
N SER A 114 -1.31 15.40 -11.90
CA SER A 114 0.15 15.22 -11.85
C SER A 114 0.67 14.03 -11.02
N LYS A 115 -0.10 12.97 -10.77
CA LYS A 115 0.42 11.77 -10.07
C LYS A 115 0.23 10.46 -10.84
N SER A 116 0.27 10.50 -12.17
CA SER A 116 0.65 9.31 -12.95
C SER A 116 2.17 9.21 -12.97
N ALA A 117 2.77 8.85 -11.84
CA ALA A 117 4.13 8.33 -11.86
C ALA A 117 4.09 7.02 -12.64
N VAL A 118 4.51 7.06 -13.89
CA VAL A 118 4.82 5.89 -14.69
C VAL A 118 5.95 5.16 -13.95
N ILE A 119 5.59 4.18 -13.12
CA ILE A 119 6.55 3.23 -12.57
C ILE A 119 6.97 2.37 -13.77
N THR A 120 8.08 2.73 -14.39
CA THR A 120 8.70 1.90 -15.42
C THR A 120 9.15 0.60 -14.74
N ASN A 121 8.48 -0.50 -15.10
CA ASN A 121 8.85 -1.85 -14.69
C ASN A 121 10.27 -2.18 -15.18
N GLY A 122 11.27 -1.90 -14.34
CA GLY A 122 12.63 -2.37 -14.52
C GLY A 122 12.78 -3.84 -14.11
N ILE A 123 12.21 -4.76 -14.88
CA ILE A 123 12.64 -6.16 -14.85
C ILE A 123 13.97 -6.24 -15.59
N LYS A 124 15.09 -6.09 -14.88
CA LYS A 124 16.37 -6.65 -15.31
C LYS A 124 16.68 -7.84 -14.42
N LYS A 125 16.71 -8.99 -15.08
CA LYS A 125 16.83 -10.34 -14.56
C LYS A 125 18.08 -10.51 -13.68
N ALA A 126 17.97 -11.53 -12.84
CA ALA A 126 18.96 -12.10 -11.95
C ALA A 126 20.37 -12.30 -12.53
N SER A 127 21.28 -12.42 -11.56
CA SER A 127 22.55 -13.16 -11.60
C SER A 127 23.79 -12.44 -12.13
N ALA A 128 24.66 -12.04 -11.21
CA ALA A 128 26.09 -12.41 -11.27
C ALA A 128 26.77 -12.03 -9.95
N ASN A 129 26.69 -12.93 -8.97
CA ASN A 129 27.75 -13.07 -8.00
C ASN A 129 28.92 -13.77 -8.70
N VAL A 130 29.89 -13.03 -9.25
CA VAL A 130 31.22 -13.58 -9.57
C VAL A 130 32.27 -12.56 -9.17
N LYS A 131 32.70 -12.74 -7.93
CA LYS A 131 33.95 -12.24 -7.37
C LYS A 131 35.09 -13.04 -8.00
N GLY A 132 35.97 -12.36 -8.73
CA GLY A 132 37.35 -12.76 -8.93
C GLY A 132 37.67 -13.67 -10.13
N MET A 133 38.89 -13.44 -10.63
CA MET A 133 39.78 -14.35 -11.35
C MET A 133 39.72 -14.33 -12.90
N THR A 134 40.80 -13.75 -13.44
CA THR A 134 41.68 -14.28 -14.50
C THR A 134 41.19 -14.31 -15.96
N GLU A 135 41.77 -13.39 -16.75
CA GLU A 135 42.59 -13.65 -17.94
C GLU A 135 42.33 -14.91 -18.79
N SER A 136 41.90 -14.69 -20.03
CA SER A 136 42.18 -15.47 -21.28
C SER A 136 41.06 -15.16 -22.27
N VAL A 137 41.25 -14.32 -23.30
CA VAL A 137 41.87 -14.66 -24.60
C VAL A 137 41.63 -16.13 -24.97
N ILE A 138 40.76 -16.40 -25.94
CA ILE A 138 40.92 -17.37 -27.05
C ILE A 138 39.63 -17.34 -27.89
N THR A 139 39.79 -16.79 -29.10
CA THR A 139 39.37 -17.29 -30.43
C THR A 139 38.30 -18.39 -30.55
N ALA A 140 37.39 -18.19 -31.53
CA ALA A 140 36.42 -19.13 -32.14
C ALA A 140 37.08 -20.42 -32.74
N PRO A 141 36.41 -21.36 -33.47
CA PRO A 141 35.00 -21.51 -33.93
C PRO A 141 34.45 -22.99 -33.92
N LEU A 142 33.33 -23.23 -34.66
CA LEU A 142 32.80 -24.46 -35.30
C LEU A 142 31.69 -25.32 -34.63
N GLU A 143 30.59 -25.47 -35.40
CA GLU A 143 29.78 -26.69 -35.68
C GLU A 143 29.06 -27.41 -34.50
N LEU A 144 27.82 -27.92 -34.53
CA LEU A 144 26.81 -28.34 -35.52
C LEU A 144 25.44 -28.39 -34.78
N ALA A 145 24.32 -28.17 -35.49
CA ALA A 145 23.14 -29.07 -35.49
C ALA A 145 21.97 -28.47 -36.28
N GLN A 146 21.51 -29.27 -37.25
CA GLN A 146 20.40 -29.04 -38.17
C GLN A 146 19.04 -28.98 -37.47
N LEU A 147 18.11 -28.22 -38.07
CA LEU A 147 16.63 -28.31 -38.08
C LEU A 147 16.17 -26.93 -38.63
N HIS A 148 15.50 -26.77 -39.76
CA HIS A 148 14.58 -27.60 -40.53
C HIS A 148 14.48 -26.99 -41.94
#